data_AF-A0A959Z5Y2-F1
#
_entry.id   AF-A0A959Z5Y2-F1
#
_cell.length_a   1.000
_cell.length_b   1.000
_cell.length_c   1.000
_cell.angle_alpha   90.00
_cell.angle_beta   90.00
_cell.angle_gamma   90.00
#
_symmetry.space_group_name_H-M   'P 1'
#
loop_
_entity.id
_entity.type
_entity.pdbx_description
1 polymer ?
#
loop_
_entity_poly.entity_id
_entity_poly.type
_entity_poly.pdbx_seq_one_letter_code
_entity_poly.pdbx_strand_id
1 'polypeptide(L)'
;TADRILLKWLLPADTADTQIGIYGACYKLAILITLFIQAFRFAAEPFFFSQAEDPKARETFAKLMNWSVAFMMTAFLTVMLFLDLFKWFIPNEAYHVGLRVVPILMLANVFLGIYYNQSVWYKLTDRTRWGGTIALFGAGVTLLLNFLLIPRIGYLGSAWATLACYGGMTVMSHLLGQHYWPVPYQVTRVLLYMAVGVFLWWGVEQLPLEGVLNYAVRAAVLLGFMTVAWRVERPSVRPLSP
;
A
#
# COMPACT_ATOMS: atom_id res chain seq x y z
N THR A 1 -6.21 3.85 -15.04
CA THR A 1 -5.77 2.45 -14.90
C THR A 1 -6.64 1.56 -15.75
N ALA A 2 -6.12 0.44 -16.26
CA ALA A 2 -6.85 -0.49 -17.13
C ALA A 2 -8.18 -0.96 -16.51
N ASP A 3 -8.21 -1.10 -15.19
CA ASP A 3 -9.35 -1.38 -14.32
C ASP A 3 -10.65 -0.65 -14.70
N ARG A 4 -10.59 0.67 -14.95
CA ARG A 4 -11.78 1.47 -15.28
C ARG A 4 -12.31 1.18 -16.68
N ILE A 5 -11.40 0.85 -17.60
CA ILE A 5 -11.76 0.43 -18.96
C ILE A 5 -12.41 -0.95 -18.89
N LEU A 6 -11.83 -1.88 -18.13
CA LEU A 6 -12.39 -3.21 -17.92
C LEU A 6 -13.75 -3.18 -17.24
N LEU A 7 -13.94 -2.32 -16.23
CA LEU A 7 -15.25 -2.10 -15.60
C LEU A 7 -16.29 -1.62 -16.62
N LYS A 8 -15.91 -0.72 -17.54
CA LYS A 8 -16.82 -0.24 -18.59
C LYS A 8 -17.25 -1.34 -19.57
N TRP A 9 -16.34 -2.26 -19.88
CA TRP A 9 -16.58 -3.31 -20.87
C TRP A 9 -17.21 -4.58 -20.29
N LEU A 10 -16.94 -4.90 -19.02
CA LEU A 10 -17.38 -6.14 -18.39
C LEU A 10 -18.68 -5.99 -17.58
N LEU A 11 -19.08 -4.76 -17.26
CA LEU A 11 -20.34 -4.50 -16.58
C LEU A 11 -21.46 -4.17 -17.58
N PRO A 12 -22.72 -4.53 -17.24
CA PRO A 12 -23.89 -4.06 -17.98
C PRO A 12 -23.92 -2.54 -18.12
N ALA A 13 -24.28 -2.02 -19.31
CA ALA A 13 -24.19 -0.60 -19.65
C ALA A 13 -25.01 0.33 -18.74
N ASP A 14 -26.08 -0.20 -18.15
CA ASP A 14 -26.96 0.45 -17.17
C ASP A 14 -26.32 0.66 -15.80
N THR A 15 -25.35 -0.17 -15.41
CA THR A 15 -24.66 -0.07 -14.10
C THR A 15 -23.20 0.32 -14.18
N ALA A 16 -22.59 0.21 -15.37
CA ALA A 16 -21.17 0.45 -15.60
C ALA A 16 -20.72 1.85 -15.16
N ASP A 17 -21.40 2.91 -15.65
CA ASP A 17 -21.00 4.29 -15.36
C ASP A 17 -21.15 4.64 -13.87
N THR A 18 -22.20 4.13 -13.21
CA THR A 18 -22.39 4.30 -11.77
C THR A 18 -21.27 3.63 -10.98
N GLN A 19 -20.93 2.37 -11.29
CA GLN A 19 -19.85 1.65 -10.59
C GLN A 19 -18.47 2.28 -10.85
N ILE A 20 -18.22 2.76 -12.06
CA ILE A 20 -16.98 3.49 -12.38
C ILE A 20 -16.91 4.80 -11.60
N GLY A 21 -18.03 5.52 -11.45
CA GLY A 21 -18.12 6.73 -10.64
C GLY A 21 -17.79 6.46 -9.16
N ILE A 22 -18.44 5.44 -8.57
CA ILE A 22 -18.20 5.00 -7.19
C ILE A 22 -16.73 4.62 -6.99
N TYR A 23 -16.20 3.75 -7.86
CA TYR A 23 -14.82 3.28 -7.79
C TYR A 23 -13.84 4.44 -7.95
N GLY A 24 -14.09 5.32 -8.92
CA GLY A 24 -13.26 6.50 -9.19
C GLY A 24 -13.20 7.47 -8.01
N ALA A 25 -14.32 7.69 -7.32
CA ALA A 25 -14.38 8.53 -6.14
C ALA A 25 -13.62 7.93 -4.96
N CYS A 26 -13.84 6.66 -4.65
CA CYS A 26 -13.14 5.97 -3.56
C CYS A 26 -11.63 5.86 -3.82
N TYR A 27 -11.24 5.71 -5.09
CA TYR A 27 -9.83 5.72 -5.50
C TYR A 27 -9.13 7.05 -5.21
N LYS A 28 -9.85 8.19 -5.17
CA LYS A 28 -9.25 9.49 -4.81
C LYS A 28 -8.75 9.50 -3.37
N LEU A 29 -9.46 8.87 -2.46
CA LEU A 29 -9.02 8.70 -1.07
C LEU A 29 -7.75 7.86 -1.01
N ALA A 30 -7.72 6.76 -1.77
CA ALA A 30 -6.54 5.90 -1.86
C ALA A 30 -5.35 6.57 -2.59
N ILE A 31 -5.57 7.55 -3.47
CA ILE A 31 -4.49 8.27 -4.15
C ILE A 31 -3.60 9.05 -3.18
N LEU A 32 -4.13 9.49 -2.03
CA LEU A 32 -3.36 10.26 -1.05
C LEU A 32 -2.09 9.51 -0.62
N ILE A 33 -2.19 8.20 -0.33
CA ILE A 33 -1.02 7.39 0.03
C ILE A 33 -0.06 7.23 -1.16
N THR A 34 -0.58 7.15 -2.39
CA THR A 34 0.27 7.01 -3.58
C THR A 34 1.15 8.23 -3.79
N LEU A 35 0.66 9.45 -3.50
CA LEU A 35 1.46 10.67 -3.57
C LEU A 35 2.65 10.62 -2.59
N PHE A 36 2.42 10.14 -1.36
CA PHE A 36 3.50 9.93 -0.40
C PHE A 36 4.50 8.86 -0.86
N ILE A 37 4.02 7.76 -1.43
CA ILE A 37 4.88 6.71 -2.01
C ILE A 37 5.74 7.28 -3.14
N GLN A 38 5.18 8.11 -4.01
CA GLN A 38 5.92 8.76 -5.09
C GLN A 38 6.99 9.71 -4.54
N ALA A 39 6.64 10.56 -3.57
CA ALA A 39 7.59 11.48 -2.93
C ALA A 39 8.74 10.72 -2.24
N PHE A 40 8.40 9.67 -1.48
CA PHE A 40 9.38 8.79 -0.88
C PHE A 40 10.27 8.16 -1.94
N ARG A 41 9.72 7.62 -3.03
CA ARG A 41 10.49 7.01 -4.12
C ARG A 41 11.47 8.01 -4.74
N PHE A 42 11.04 9.24 -4.99
CA PHE A 42 11.92 10.28 -5.55
C PHE A 42 13.05 10.68 -4.61
N ALA A 43 12.85 10.62 -3.30
CA ALA A 43 13.92 10.85 -2.32
C ALA A 43 14.81 9.63 -2.12
N ALA A 44 14.22 8.44 -2.10
CA ALA A 44 14.89 7.19 -1.79
C ALA A 44 15.75 6.68 -2.95
N GLU A 45 15.33 6.84 -4.21
CA GLU A 45 16.12 6.39 -5.36
C GLU A 45 17.53 7.02 -5.38
N PRO A 46 17.71 8.36 -5.37
CA PRO A 46 19.04 8.97 -5.28
C PRO A 46 19.86 8.46 -4.10
N PHE A 47 19.23 8.31 -2.93
CA PHE A 47 19.87 7.79 -1.72
C PHE A 47 20.33 6.33 -1.89
N PHE A 48 19.51 5.49 -2.52
CA PHE A 48 19.85 4.09 -2.78
C PHE A 48 21.02 3.96 -3.76
N PHE A 49 21.05 4.80 -4.79
CA PHE A 49 22.18 4.83 -5.73
C PHE A 49 23.45 5.39 -5.08
N SER A 50 23.36 6.44 -4.28
CA SER A 50 24.53 7.01 -3.60
C SER A 50 25.13 6.08 -2.55
N GLN A 51 24.30 5.25 -1.90
CA GLN A 51 24.76 4.30 -0.89
C GLN A 51 25.11 2.93 -1.48
N ALA A 52 24.96 2.70 -2.79
CA ALA A 52 25.07 1.37 -3.38
C ALA A 52 26.46 0.72 -3.19
N GLU A 53 27.50 1.54 -3.10
CA GLU A 53 28.90 1.11 -2.92
C GLU A 53 29.29 0.90 -1.45
N ASP A 54 28.46 1.31 -0.49
CA ASP A 54 28.74 1.10 0.94
C ASP A 54 28.63 -0.40 1.29
N PRO A 55 29.63 -0.99 1.95
CA PRO A 55 29.54 -2.35 2.51
C PRO A 55 28.27 -2.60 3.37
N LYS A 56 27.73 -1.56 4.01
CA LYS A 56 26.51 -1.60 4.85
C LYS A 56 25.22 -1.26 4.10
N ALA A 57 25.27 -1.03 2.79
CA ALA A 57 24.10 -0.61 1.99
C ALA A 57 22.88 -1.52 2.20
N ARG A 58 23.10 -2.84 2.21
CA ARG A 58 22.04 -3.84 2.38
C ARG A 58 21.33 -3.70 3.73
N GLU A 59 22.06 -3.50 4.82
CA GLU A 59 21.45 -3.27 6.13
C GLU A 59 20.66 -1.97 6.17
N THR A 60 21.21 -0.90 5.58
CA THR A 60 20.54 0.39 5.46
C THR A 60 19.24 0.27 4.68
N PHE A 61 19.22 -0.49 3.57
CA PHE A 61 18.02 -0.71 2.77
C PHE A 61 16.96 -1.52 3.52
N ALA A 62 17.38 -2.53 4.30
CA ALA A 62 16.48 -3.28 5.16
C ALA A 62 15.84 -2.40 6.26
N LYS A 63 16.62 -1.50 6.87
CA LYS A 63 16.11 -0.53 7.86
C LYS A 63 15.16 0.48 7.22
N LEU A 64 15.50 0.99 6.03
CA LEU A 64 14.67 1.94 5.30
C LEU A 64 13.33 1.31 4.91
N MET A 65 13.33 0.03 4.53
CA MET A 65 12.10 -0.72 4.29
C MET A 65 11.17 -0.69 5.50
N ASN A 66 11.67 -1.03 6.70
CA ASN A 66 10.84 -1.03 7.91
C ASN A 66 10.23 0.34 8.20
N TRP A 67 11.05 1.40 8.12
CA TRP A 67 10.58 2.78 8.29
C TRP A 67 9.51 3.15 7.27
N SER A 68 9.73 2.79 6.00
CA SER A 68 8.79 3.09 4.93
C SER A 68 7.45 2.40 5.16
N VAL A 69 7.45 1.13 5.59
CA VAL A 69 6.22 0.37 5.87
C VAL A 69 5.52 0.94 7.10
N ALA A 70 6.24 1.25 8.17
CA ALA A 70 5.67 1.87 9.36
C ALA A 70 5.00 3.23 9.03
N PHE A 71 5.64 4.04 8.18
CA PHE A 71 5.07 5.30 7.70
C PHE A 71 3.82 5.07 6.84
N MET A 72 3.86 4.13 5.89
CA MET A 72 2.69 3.80 5.05
C MET A 72 1.52 3.23 5.87
N MET A 73 1.80 2.40 6.89
CA MET A 73 0.77 1.88 7.79
C MET A 73 0.22 2.96 8.73
N THR A 74 1.03 3.96 9.09
CA THR A 74 0.54 5.15 9.79
C THR A 74 -0.43 5.92 8.89
N ALA A 75 -0.09 6.14 7.62
CA ALA A 75 -0.99 6.78 6.66
C ALA A 75 -2.28 5.97 6.42
N PHE A 76 -2.17 4.63 6.35
CA PHE A 76 -3.33 3.73 6.32
C PHE A 76 -4.25 3.95 7.53
N LEU A 77 -3.70 3.91 8.74
CA LEU A 77 -4.48 4.11 9.97
C LEU A 77 -5.11 5.51 10.02
N THR A 78 -4.40 6.55 9.62
CA THR A 78 -4.94 7.91 9.58
C THR A 78 -6.16 8.01 8.66
N VAL A 79 -6.12 7.41 7.46
CA VAL A 79 -7.28 7.49 6.55
C VAL A 79 -8.42 6.58 7.04
N MET A 80 -8.10 5.38 7.51
CA MET A 80 -9.09 4.39 7.90
C MET A 80 -9.80 4.73 9.22
N LEU A 81 -9.07 5.17 10.24
CA LEU A 81 -9.65 5.55 11.53
C LEU A 81 -10.46 6.85 11.44
N PHE A 82 -10.22 7.68 10.43
CA PHE A 82 -10.92 8.95 10.24
C PHE A 82 -11.72 8.96 8.93
N LEU A 83 -12.12 7.78 8.43
CA LEU A 83 -12.79 7.63 7.14
C LEU A 83 -14.11 8.41 7.06
N ASP A 84 -14.76 8.64 8.19
CA ASP A 84 -15.96 9.46 8.35
C ASP A 84 -15.70 10.97 8.13
N LEU A 85 -14.47 11.43 8.34
CA LEU A 85 -14.02 12.77 7.95
C LEU A 85 -13.58 12.77 6.48
N PHE A 86 -12.84 11.74 6.07
CA PHE A 86 -12.33 11.65 4.69
C PHE A 86 -13.43 11.42 3.64
N LYS A 87 -14.56 10.80 3.99
CA LYS A 87 -15.68 10.60 3.05
C LYS A 87 -16.25 11.91 2.50
N TRP A 88 -16.07 13.05 3.20
CA TRP A 88 -16.51 14.36 2.73
C TRP A 88 -15.72 14.88 1.53
N PHE A 89 -14.54 14.31 1.24
CA PHE A 89 -13.85 14.54 -0.04
C PHE A 89 -14.59 13.91 -1.24
N ILE A 90 -15.60 13.07 -0.99
CA ILE A 90 -16.51 12.52 -1.99
C ILE A 90 -17.83 13.29 -1.87
N PRO A 91 -18.08 14.28 -2.76
CA PRO A 91 -19.25 15.16 -2.65
C PRO A 91 -20.58 14.44 -2.83
N ASN A 92 -20.59 13.31 -3.54
CA ASN A 92 -21.79 12.55 -3.81
C ASN A 92 -21.96 11.42 -2.77
N GLU A 93 -22.96 11.54 -1.90
CA GLU A 93 -23.28 10.54 -0.87
C GLU A 93 -23.61 9.16 -1.46
N ALA A 94 -24.17 9.10 -2.68
CA ALA A 94 -24.43 7.83 -3.35
C ALA A 94 -23.14 7.00 -3.58
N TYR A 95 -21.98 7.65 -3.57
CA TYR A 95 -20.68 6.99 -3.73
C TYR A 95 -20.09 6.48 -2.42
N HIS A 96 -20.69 6.82 -1.26
CA HIS A 96 -20.21 6.35 0.04
C HIS A 96 -20.39 4.84 0.23
N VAL A 97 -21.30 4.21 -0.53
CA VAL A 97 -21.43 2.74 -0.61
C VAL A 97 -20.11 2.08 -1.02
N GLY A 98 -19.30 2.77 -1.83
CA GLY A 98 -17.99 2.31 -2.27
C GLY A 98 -16.89 2.38 -1.21
N LEU A 99 -17.10 3.01 -0.04
CA LEU A 99 -16.04 3.17 0.97
C LEU A 99 -15.44 1.82 1.41
N ARG A 100 -16.18 0.73 1.25
CA ARG A 100 -15.71 -0.64 1.49
C ARG A 100 -14.48 -1.05 0.65
N VAL A 101 -14.24 -0.43 -0.51
CA VAL A 101 -13.00 -0.69 -1.30
C VAL A 101 -11.77 0.04 -0.76
N VAL A 102 -11.94 1.10 0.02
CA VAL A 102 -10.83 1.95 0.47
C VAL A 102 -9.77 1.14 1.24
N PRO A 103 -10.09 0.34 2.26
CA PRO A 103 -9.07 -0.43 2.98
C PRO A 103 -8.31 -1.40 2.06
N ILE A 104 -8.99 -2.04 1.10
CA ILE A 104 -8.38 -2.97 0.14
C ILE A 104 -7.38 -2.22 -0.76
N LEU A 105 -7.80 -1.08 -1.34
CA LEU A 105 -6.95 -0.27 -2.20
C LEU A 105 -5.77 0.34 -1.44
N MET A 106 -5.99 0.75 -0.19
CA MET A 106 -4.90 1.29 0.62
C MET A 106 -3.87 0.22 0.95
N LEU A 107 -4.28 -0.99 1.34
CA LEU A 107 -3.36 -2.11 1.53
C LEU A 107 -2.63 -2.48 0.24
N ALA A 108 -3.32 -2.44 -0.90
CA ALA A 108 -2.68 -2.65 -2.19
C ALA A 108 -1.55 -1.64 -2.41
N ASN A 109 -1.80 -0.36 -2.11
CA ASN A 109 -0.77 0.67 -2.23
C ASN A 109 0.38 0.50 -1.22
N VAL A 110 0.14 -0.05 -0.03
CA VAL A 110 1.22 -0.43 0.90
C VAL A 110 2.13 -1.47 0.23
N PHE A 111 1.56 -2.51 -0.39
CA PHE A 111 2.35 -3.49 -1.16
C PHE A 111 3.11 -2.84 -2.31
N LEU A 112 2.51 -1.90 -3.03
CA LEU A 112 3.18 -1.13 -4.08
C LEU A 112 4.39 -0.37 -3.54
N GLY A 113 4.28 0.25 -2.37
CA GLY A 113 5.39 0.93 -1.70
C GLY A 113 6.51 -0.03 -1.28
N ILE A 114 6.17 -1.21 -0.75
CA ILE A 114 7.15 -2.28 -0.46
C ILE A 114 7.83 -2.73 -1.76
N TYR A 115 7.06 -2.95 -2.83
CA TYR A 115 7.58 -3.32 -4.13
C TYR A 115 8.58 -2.28 -4.64
N TYR A 116 8.27 -0.98 -4.57
CA TYR A 116 9.21 0.06 -5.01
C TYR A 116 10.53 0.02 -4.23
N ASN A 117 10.48 -0.15 -2.91
CA ASN A 117 11.69 -0.30 -2.11
C ASN A 117 12.51 -1.54 -2.49
N GLN A 118 11.86 -2.67 -2.77
CA GLN A 118 12.58 -3.87 -3.20
C GLN A 118 13.13 -3.70 -4.61
N SER A 119 12.37 -3.09 -5.52
CA SER A 119 12.65 -2.99 -6.95
C SER A 119 14.00 -2.33 -7.31
N VAL A 120 14.62 -1.67 -6.34
CA VAL A 120 15.96 -1.09 -6.45
C VAL A 120 17.02 -2.17 -6.77
N TRP A 121 16.86 -3.40 -6.29
CA TRP A 121 17.88 -4.46 -6.47
C TRP A 121 18.21 -4.69 -7.95
N TYR A 122 17.19 -4.76 -8.83
CA TYR A 122 17.44 -5.06 -10.24
C TYR A 122 18.03 -3.86 -11.00
N LYS A 123 17.88 -2.64 -10.47
CA LYS A 123 18.54 -1.44 -11.00
C LYS A 123 20.01 -1.40 -10.60
N LEU A 124 20.32 -1.75 -9.35
CA LEU A 124 21.70 -1.76 -8.83
C LEU A 124 22.55 -2.91 -9.38
N THR A 125 21.92 -4.02 -9.79
CA THR A 125 22.64 -5.17 -10.36
C THR A 125 22.64 -5.22 -11.90
N ASP A 126 22.24 -4.13 -12.58
CA ASP A 126 22.08 -4.09 -14.05
C ASP A 126 21.17 -5.20 -14.63
N ARG A 127 20.19 -5.64 -13.85
CA ARG A 127 19.27 -6.74 -14.19
C ARG A 127 17.87 -6.24 -14.54
N THR A 128 17.80 -5.14 -15.27
CA THR A 128 16.55 -4.43 -15.63
C THR A 128 15.49 -5.32 -16.31
N ARG A 129 15.90 -6.41 -16.98
CA ARG A 129 14.99 -7.42 -17.55
C ARG A 129 14.01 -7.98 -16.53
N TRP A 130 14.45 -8.21 -15.28
CA TRP A 130 13.57 -8.72 -14.21
C TRP A 130 12.49 -7.71 -13.81
N GLY A 131 12.79 -6.40 -13.86
CA GLY A 131 11.77 -5.37 -13.66
C GLY A 131 10.65 -5.47 -14.70
N GLY A 132 11.00 -5.71 -15.97
CA GLY A 132 10.04 -5.98 -17.04
C GLY A 132 9.24 -7.27 -16.81
N THR A 133 9.89 -8.36 -16.42
CA THR A 133 9.23 -9.65 -16.11
C THR A 133 8.21 -9.51 -14.97
N ILE A 134 8.55 -8.79 -13.90
CA ILE A 134 7.62 -8.54 -12.78
C ILE A 134 6.43 -7.69 -13.23
N ALA A 135 6.66 -6.67 -14.07
CA ALA A 135 5.58 -5.86 -14.62
C ALA A 135 4.64 -6.68 -15.52
N LEU A 136 5.17 -7.56 -16.38
CA LEU A 136 4.38 -8.45 -17.23
C LEU A 136 3.56 -9.45 -16.41
N PHE A 137 4.16 -10.02 -15.37
CA PHE A 137 3.45 -10.87 -14.41
C PHE A 137 2.29 -10.12 -13.75
N GLY A 138 2.54 -8.91 -13.24
CA GLY A 138 1.50 -8.06 -12.64
C GLY A 138 0.37 -7.73 -13.62
N ALA A 139 0.71 -7.40 -14.87
CA ALA A 139 -0.28 -7.16 -15.92
C ALA A 139 -1.15 -8.41 -16.18
N GLY A 140 -0.53 -9.60 -16.26
CA GLY A 140 -1.24 -10.87 -16.43
C GLY A 140 -2.19 -11.16 -15.27
N VAL A 141 -1.73 -11.02 -14.03
CA VAL A 141 -2.54 -11.18 -12.81
C VAL A 141 -3.71 -10.19 -12.80
N THR A 142 -3.46 -8.93 -13.15
CA THR A 142 -4.47 -7.86 -13.20
C THR A 142 -5.56 -8.23 -14.21
N LEU A 143 -5.20 -8.58 -15.44
CA LEU A 143 -6.17 -8.95 -16.47
C LEU A 143 -6.98 -10.18 -16.04
N LEU A 144 -6.30 -11.27 -15.65
CA LEU A 144 -6.94 -12.51 -15.25
C LEU A 144 -7.96 -12.30 -14.13
N LEU A 145 -7.56 -11.63 -13.05
CA LEU A 145 -8.44 -11.41 -11.91
C LEU A 145 -9.57 -10.42 -12.23
N ASN A 146 -9.33 -9.37 -13.01
CA ASN A 146 -10.41 -8.47 -13.41
C ASN A 146 -11.45 -9.18 -14.27
N PHE A 147 -11.05 -10.03 -15.23
CA PHE A 147 -11.99 -10.83 -16.03
C PHE A 147 -12.80 -11.83 -15.18
N LEU A 148 -12.21 -12.39 -14.12
CA LEU A 148 -12.90 -13.34 -13.24
C LEU A 148 -13.77 -12.68 -12.17
N LEU A 149 -13.33 -11.55 -11.61
CA LEU A 149 -13.94 -10.94 -10.43
C LEU A 149 -14.93 -9.82 -10.79
N ILE A 150 -14.68 -9.00 -11.82
CA ILE A 150 -15.59 -7.91 -12.18
C ILE A 150 -17.01 -8.43 -12.48
N PRO A 151 -17.22 -9.50 -13.26
CA PRO A 151 -18.57 -9.98 -13.55
C PRO A 151 -19.32 -10.50 -12.32
N ARG A 152 -18.61 -10.87 -11.24
CA ARG A 152 -19.20 -11.47 -10.03
C ARG A 152 -19.45 -10.46 -8.92
N ILE A 153 -18.49 -9.55 -8.70
CA ILE A 153 -18.47 -8.63 -7.55
C ILE A 153 -18.19 -7.17 -7.96
N GLY A 154 -18.21 -6.86 -9.25
CA GLY A 154 -18.10 -5.50 -9.78
C GLY A 154 -16.80 -4.80 -9.41
N TYR A 155 -16.91 -3.53 -9.03
CA TYR A 155 -15.76 -2.70 -8.65
C TYR A 155 -14.97 -3.22 -7.44
N LEU A 156 -15.59 -3.98 -6.53
CA LEU A 156 -14.86 -4.66 -5.44
C LEU A 156 -13.88 -5.68 -5.99
N GLY A 157 -14.24 -6.37 -7.08
CA GLY A 157 -13.38 -7.31 -7.77
C GLY A 157 -12.11 -6.67 -8.31
N SER A 158 -12.24 -5.46 -8.83
CA SER A 158 -11.09 -4.69 -9.30
C SER A 158 -10.16 -4.29 -8.15
N ALA A 159 -10.70 -3.91 -6.99
CA ALA A 159 -9.87 -3.61 -5.81
C ALA A 159 -9.07 -4.85 -5.34
N TRP A 160 -9.70 -6.02 -5.29
CA TRP A 160 -9.01 -7.28 -4.96
C TRP A 160 -7.98 -7.68 -6.01
N ALA A 161 -8.28 -7.48 -7.30
CA ALA A 161 -7.33 -7.72 -8.38
C ALA A 161 -6.07 -6.86 -8.23
N THR A 162 -6.22 -5.58 -7.88
CA THR A 162 -5.10 -4.66 -7.62
C THR A 162 -4.28 -5.10 -6.40
N LEU A 163 -4.93 -5.51 -5.31
CA LEU A 163 -4.25 -6.03 -4.13
C LEU A 163 -3.43 -7.28 -4.44
N ALA A 164 -4.02 -8.25 -5.16
CA ALA A 164 -3.35 -9.47 -5.56
C ALA A 164 -2.20 -9.22 -6.54
N CYS A 165 -2.37 -8.28 -7.48
CA CYS A 165 -1.32 -7.85 -8.39
C CYS A 165 -0.13 -7.28 -7.63
N TYR A 166 -0.34 -6.25 -6.81
CA TYR A 166 0.75 -5.60 -6.08
C TYR A 166 1.39 -6.52 -5.05
N GLY A 167 0.59 -7.29 -4.30
CA GLY A 167 1.11 -8.31 -3.38
C GLY A 167 1.94 -9.38 -4.10
N GLY A 168 1.45 -9.88 -5.24
CA GLY A 168 2.17 -10.85 -6.07
C GLY A 168 3.49 -10.29 -6.62
N MET A 169 3.49 -9.04 -7.11
CA MET A 169 4.70 -8.35 -7.54
C MET A 169 5.71 -8.19 -6.40
N THR A 170 5.26 -7.83 -5.20
CA THR A 170 6.11 -7.74 -4.00
C THR A 170 6.72 -9.10 -3.66
N VAL A 171 5.92 -10.17 -3.62
CA VAL A 171 6.43 -11.52 -3.30
C VAL A 171 7.45 -11.97 -4.35
N MET A 172 7.14 -11.80 -5.64
CA MET A 172 8.05 -12.20 -6.70
C MET A 172 9.35 -11.39 -6.68
N SER A 173 9.26 -10.07 -6.47
CA SER A 173 10.44 -9.20 -6.33
C SER A 173 11.29 -9.57 -5.12
N HIS A 174 10.66 -9.93 -4.00
CA HIS A 174 11.37 -10.39 -2.80
C HIS A 174 12.14 -11.69 -3.04
N LEU A 175 11.49 -12.69 -3.63
CA LEU A 175 12.11 -14.00 -3.89
C LEU A 175 13.29 -13.89 -4.86
N LEU A 176 13.11 -13.15 -5.96
CA LEU A 176 14.19 -12.89 -6.92
C LEU A 176 15.30 -12.03 -6.30
N GLY A 177 14.92 -11.02 -5.51
CA GLY A 177 15.85 -10.16 -4.79
C GLY A 177 16.73 -10.95 -3.83
N GLN A 178 16.17 -11.85 -3.03
CA GLN A 178 16.95 -12.72 -2.13
C GLN A 178 17.93 -13.63 -2.89
N HIS A 179 17.57 -14.06 -4.10
CA HIS A 179 18.44 -14.88 -4.93
C HIS A 179 19.61 -14.10 -5.54
N TYR A 180 19.36 -12.90 -6.07
CA TYR A 180 20.38 -12.12 -6.80
C TYR A 180 21.15 -11.11 -5.94
N TRP A 181 20.50 -10.52 -4.93
CA TRP A 181 21.05 -9.48 -4.07
C TRP A 181 20.45 -9.59 -2.67
N PRO A 182 20.96 -10.49 -1.81
CA PRO A 182 20.33 -10.84 -0.54
C PRO A 182 20.41 -9.67 0.46
N VAL A 183 19.34 -8.88 0.49
CA VAL A 183 19.11 -7.85 1.50
C VAL A 183 18.44 -8.50 2.71
N PRO A 184 18.93 -8.28 3.94
CA PRO A 184 18.37 -8.89 5.15
C PRO A 184 17.05 -8.19 5.58
N TYR A 185 16.03 -8.24 4.71
CA TYR A 185 14.72 -7.69 5.00
C TYR A 185 14.06 -8.42 6.17
N GLN A 186 13.55 -7.66 7.12
CA GLN A 186 12.86 -8.20 8.29
C GLN A 186 11.38 -8.46 7.96
N VAL A 187 11.12 -9.48 7.15
CA VAL A 187 9.78 -9.80 6.62
C VAL A 187 8.76 -9.96 7.75
N THR A 188 9.13 -10.63 8.85
CA THR A 188 8.26 -10.77 10.04
C THR A 188 7.84 -9.41 10.60
N ARG A 189 8.76 -8.44 10.65
CA ARG A 189 8.47 -7.11 11.17
C ARG A 189 7.55 -6.32 10.24
N VAL A 190 7.80 -6.39 8.93
CA VAL A 190 6.93 -5.78 7.90
C VAL A 190 5.51 -6.33 7.99
N LEU A 191 5.37 -7.66 8.03
CA LEU A 191 4.06 -8.31 8.16
C LEU A 191 3.39 -7.98 9.49
N LEU A 192 4.15 -7.86 10.57
CA LEU A 192 3.64 -7.47 11.89
C LEU A 192 3.09 -6.04 11.87
N TYR A 193 3.79 -5.06 11.28
CA TYR A 193 3.25 -3.71 11.13
C TYR A 193 1.94 -3.69 10.33
N MET A 194 1.87 -4.45 9.25
CA MET A 194 0.64 -4.57 8.45
C MET A 194 -0.50 -5.20 9.25
N ALA A 195 -0.24 -6.35 9.89
CA ALA A 195 -1.22 -7.08 10.67
C ALA A 195 -1.72 -6.26 11.87
N VAL A 196 -0.82 -5.64 12.62
CA VAL A 196 -1.18 -4.77 13.76
C VAL A 196 -1.98 -3.56 13.29
N GLY A 197 -1.58 -2.90 12.21
CA GLY A 197 -2.35 -1.76 11.68
C GLY A 197 -3.77 -2.15 11.26
N VAL A 198 -3.93 -3.27 10.56
CA VAL A 198 -5.26 -3.78 10.18
C VAL A 198 -6.06 -4.18 11.42
N PHE A 199 -5.45 -4.86 12.38
CA PHE A 199 -6.10 -5.29 13.61
C PHE A 199 -6.55 -4.12 14.49
N LEU A 200 -5.72 -3.09 14.64
CA LEU A 200 -6.07 -1.87 15.37
C LEU A 200 -7.23 -1.14 14.72
N TRP A 201 -7.21 -0.98 13.39
CA TRP A 201 -8.33 -0.39 12.66
C TRP A 201 -9.61 -1.20 12.90
N TRP A 202 -9.57 -2.50 12.64
CA TRP A 202 -10.74 -3.38 12.79
C TRP A 202 -11.27 -3.38 14.22
N GLY A 203 -10.39 -3.44 15.23
CA GLY A 203 -10.75 -3.44 16.64
C GLY A 203 -11.43 -2.14 17.08
N VAL A 204 -10.95 -0.98 16.60
CA VAL A 204 -11.58 0.32 16.90
C VAL A 204 -12.94 0.44 16.23
N GLU A 205 -13.12 -0.13 15.04
CA GLU A 205 -14.40 -0.09 14.32
C GLU A 205 -15.50 -0.91 15.01
N GLN A 206 -15.16 -1.91 15.83
CA GLN A 206 -16.12 -2.67 16.63
C GLN A 206 -16.60 -1.93 17.90
N LEU A 207 -15.96 -0.82 18.28
CA LEU A 207 -16.32 -0.08 19.48
C LEU A 207 -17.51 0.84 19.20
N PRO A 208 -18.66 0.70 19.90
CA PRO A 208 -19.83 1.57 19.72
C PRO A 208 -19.63 2.91 20.45
N LEU A 209 -18.59 3.64 20.08
CA LEU A 209 -18.26 4.94 20.65
C LEU A 209 -18.79 6.06 19.74
N GLU A 210 -19.40 7.07 20.36
CA GLU A 210 -19.94 8.23 19.65
C GLU A 210 -19.32 9.54 20.16
N GLY A 211 -19.44 10.59 19.34
CA GLY A 211 -18.99 11.94 19.67
C GLY A 211 -17.48 12.07 19.88
N VAL A 212 -17.08 12.96 20.78
CA VAL A 212 -15.67 13.32 21.04
C VAL A 212 -14.85 12.11 21.51
N LEU A 213 -15.46 11.19 22.27
CA LEU A 213 -14.78 10.01 22.81
C LEU A 213 -14.31 9.07 21.69
N ASN A 214 -15.09 8.91 20.62
CA ASN A 214 -14.71 8.11 19.46
C ASN A 214 -13.44 8.65 18.79
N TYR A 215 -13.40 9.96 18.52
CA TYR A 215 -12.23 10.62 17.92
C TYR A 215 -11.02 10.60 18.86
N ALA A 216 -11.23 10.72 20.17
CA ALA A 216 -10.15 10.62 21.16
C ALA A 216 -9.52 9.23 21.17
N VAL A 217 -10.32 8.16 21.12
CA VAL A 217 -9.82 6.77 21.06
C VAL A 217 -9.09 6.51 19.74
N ARG A 218 -9.64 6.96 18.61
CA ARG A 218 -9.00 6.84 17.28
C ARG A 218 -7.65 7.56 17.25
N ALA A 219 -7.58 8.78 17.78
CA ALA A 219 -6.33 9.53 17.88
C ALA A 219 -5.33 8.85 18.83
N ALA A 220 -5.78 8.33 19.97
CA ALA A 220 -4.94 7.61 20.92
C ALA A 220 -4.35 6.33 20.31
N VAL A 221 -5.14 5.57 19.55
CA VAL A 221 -4.69 4.36 18.84
C VAL A 221 -3.65 4.71 17.78
N LEU A 222 -3.89 5.77 16.99
CA LEU A 222 -2.95 6.25 15.98
C LEU A 222 -1.62 6.67 16.63
N LEU A 223 -1.68 7.50 17.68
CA LEU A 223 -0.49 7.95 18.42
C LEU A 223 0.24 6.78 19.09
N GLY A 224 -0.49 5.80 19.60
CA GLY A 224 0.05 4.56 20.14
C GLY A 224 0.85 3.79 19.09
N PHE A 225 0.27 3.57 17.90
CA PHE A 225 0.96 2.93 16.78
C PHE A 225 2.21 3.69 16.38
N MET A 226 2.12 5.02 16.20
CA MET A 226 3.27 5.87 15.85
C MET A 226 4.37 5.80 16.92
N THR A 227 4.00 5.79 18.20
CA THR A 227 4.95 5.72 19.32
C THR A 227 5.66 4.37 19.35
N VAL A 228 4.92 3.26 19.15
CA VAL A 228 5.51 1.92 19.07
C VAL A 228 6.45 1.82 17.87
N ALA A 229 6.00 2.23 16.68
CA ALA A 229 6.82 2.23 15.48
C ALA A 229 8.09 3.07 15.67
N TRP A 230 7.97 4.27 16.22
CA TRP A 230 9.12 5.12 16.51
C TRP A 230 10.07 4.48 17.53
N ARG A 231 9.57 3.89 18.62
CA ARG A 231 10.43 3.23 19.63
C ARG A 231 11.18 2.01 19.07
N VAL A 232 10.51 1.22 18.23
CA VAL A 232 11.09 0.01 17.62
C VAL A 232 12.13 0.37 16.56
N GLU A 233 11.92 1.44 15.79
CA GLU A 233 12.81 1.83 14.69
C GLU A 233 13.85 2.92 15.07
N ARG A 234 13.68 3.64 16.19
CA ARG A 234 14.66 4.62 16.70
C ARG A 234 16.09 4.07 16.86
N PRO A 235 16.32 2.83 17.34
CA PRO A 235 17.66 2.25 17.42
C PRO A 235 18.35 2.15 16.06
N SER A 236 17.57 2.06 14.97
CA SER A 236 18.05 1.94 13.60
C SER A 236 18.48 3.27 12.97
N VAL A 237 18.11 4.41 13.57
CA VAL A 237 18.48 5.78 13.10
C VAL A 237 19.83 6.22 13.65
N ARG A 238 20.21 5.77 14.86
CA ARG A 238 21.49 6.13 15.51
C ARG A 238 22.78 5.80 14.73
N PRO A 239 22.86 4.76 13.88
CA PRO A 239 24.05 4.49 13.08
C PRO A 239 24.08 5.19 11.70
N LEU A 240 23.11 6.07 11.39
CA LEU A 240 23.00 6.78 10.09
C LEU A 240 23.25 8.30 10.19
N SER A 241 23.42 8.83 11.40
CA SER A 241 23.92 10.20 11.61
C SER A 241 25.45 10.18 11.69
N PRO A 242 26.17 11.10 11.01
CA PRO A 242 27.61 11.26 11.17
C PRO A 242 28.02 11.55 12.62
#